data_AF-A0A9D4H8C4-F1
#
_entry.id   AF-A0A9D4H8C4-F1
#
_cell.length_a   1.000
_cell.length_b   1.000
_cell.length_c   1.000
_cell.angle_alpha   90.00
_cell.angle_beta   90.00
_cell.angle_gamma   90.00
#
_symmetry.space_group_name_H-M   'P 1'
#
loop_
_entity.id
_entity.type
_entity.pdbx_description
1 polymer ?
#
loop_
_entity_poly.entity_id
_entity_poly.type
_entity_poly.pdbx_seq_one_letter_code
_entity_poly.pdbx_strand_id
1 'polypeptide(L)'
;MLAKTLRTNLKPFIVGFCTCAFLFSVVAMVLRIKTDSVYSSTNPIPKSDKLGWQADEKVSSDKTAISAGTISDLAGTVSDHPETVSDHTGTVSDRIRKVLIHGNGSYNLHPDLRNKNSFSQYGQDKYLSNHFGSKRNGFFVEIGAYDGQFLSNTLLLEMKNNWTGLLIEANPHMFSLISSVNRNCYAINCCLGYTNSSLTFTLAGMISSADAVITARHRNRINSESNNFKNDKTYNKTVTVQCYSLFEVLNVIGTKKVDYFSLDVEGAELYILESIDWNQIDIDVFTIETDQHRDKIMSFMKDHGYKWLTQLQGDDIFSKRRD
;
A
#
# COMPACT_ATOMS: atom_id res chain seq x y z
N MET A 1 54.66 45.46 39.74
CA MET A 1 54.54 45.47 41.21
C MET A 1 54.33 44.02 41.66
N LEU A 2 55.01 43.54 42.71
CA LEU A 2 54.81 42.28 43.48
C LEU A 2 54.27 41.03 42.72
N ALA A 3 55.04 39.94 42.54
CA ALA A 3 55.29 38.87 43.55
C ALA A 3 54.03 38.04 43.90
N LYS A 4 54.02 36.72 44.15
CA LYS A 4 55.02 35.63 44.31
C LYS A 4 54.24 34.27 44.33
N THR A 5 54.71 33.04 44.13
CA THR A 5 55.86 32.37 43.45
C THR A 5 55.74 30.84 43.67
N LEU A 6 56.28 29.99 42.76
CA LEU A 6 56.73 28.58 43.00
C LEU A 6 55.62 27.52 43.25
N ARG A 7 55.75 26.21 43.00
CA ARG A 7 56.79 25.21 42.54
C ARG A 7 56.03 24.08 41.77
N THR A 8 56.54 23.06 41.08
CA THR A 8 57.85 22.43 40.71
C THR A 8 57.58 21.64 39.38
N ASN A 9 58.48 21.33 38.43
CA ASN A 9 59.69 20.46 38.41
C ASN A 9 59.42 18.98 38.85
N LEU A 10 59.84 17.91 38.17
CA LEU A 10 60.84 17.70 37.09
C LEU A 10 60.45 16.51 36.15
N LYS A 11 61.23 16.27 35.07
CA LYS A 11 61.18 15.10 34.14
C LYS A 11 62.22 14.01 34.59
N PRO A 12 62.61 12.91 33.85
CA PRO A 12 62.20 12.39 32.52
C PRO A 12 62.15 10.83 32.33
N PHE A 13 61.78 10.40 31.10
CA PHE A 13 62.34 9.27 30.27
C PHE A 13 62.18 7.76 30.61
N ILE A 14 62.05 6.98 29.50
CA ILE A 14 62.46 5.58 29.21
C ILE A 14 61.55 4.37 29.60
N VAL A 15 61.05 3.72 28.52
CA VAL A 15 60.92 2.27 28.17
C VAL A 15 60.68 1.20 29.25
N GLY A 16 59.63 0.37 29.04
CA GLY A 16 59.46 -0.96 29.66
C GLY A 16 58.48 -1.86 28.89
N PHE A 17 58.76 -3.16 28.77
CA PHE A 17 57.95 -4.17 28.05
C PHE A 17 56.87 -4.83 28.94
N CYS A 18 55.71 -5.20 28.35
CA CYS A 18 54.87 -6.36 28.69
C CYS A 18 53.68 -6.44 27.69
N THR A 19 53.72 -7.19 26.58
CA THR A 19 53.46 -8.65 26.42
C THR A 19 52.03 -9.14 26.71
N CYS A 20 51.20 -9.21 25.67
CA CYS A 20 50.24 -10.30 25.33
C CYS A 20 49.38 -9.82 24.13
N ALA A 21 49.45 -10.45 22.95
CA ALA A 21 48.67 -11.63 22.51
C ALA A 21 47.27 -11.24 21.93
N PHE A 22 46.87 -11.61 20.71
CA PHE A 22 47.52 -12.42 19.66
C PHE A 22 47.06 -11.97 18.23
N LEU A 23 47.63 -12.61 17.18
CA LEU A 23 47.55 -12.37 15.72
C LEU A 23 46.13 -12.04 15.11
N PHE A 24 45.99 -11.28 14.00
CA PHE A 24 46.35 -11.56 12.58
C PHE A 24 45.71 -12.88 12.03
N SER A 25 45.30 -13.06 10.77
CA SER A 25 45.60 -12.35 9.50
C SER A 25 44.59 -12.70 8.36
N VAL A 26 44.72 -12.04 7.19
CA VAL A 26 44.47 -12.53 5.79
C VAL A 26 43.15 -13.27 5.48
N VAL A 27 42.21 -12.73 4.68
CA VAL A 27 42.20 -12.51 3.20
C VAL A 27 42.08 -13.79 2.34
N ALA A 28 41.04 -13.78 1.48
CA ALA A 28 40.78 -14.61 0.29
C ALA A 28 40.47 -16.12 0.45
N MET A 29 39.30 -16.52 -0.08
CA MET A 29 39.18 -17.71 -0.92
C MET A 29 38.14 -17.49 -2.03
N VAL A 30 38.46 -17.93 -3.26
CA VAL A 30 37.57 -17.86 -4.44
C VAL A 30 37.64 -19.18 -5.19
N LEU A 31 36.50 -19.83 -5.37
CA LEU A 31 36.22 -20.80 -6.44
C LEU A 31 34.82 -20.44 -6.97
N ARG A 32 34.59 -19.99 -8.21
CA ARG A 32 34.95 -20.55 -9.53
C ARG A 32 34.46 -21.98 -9.75
N ILE A 33 33.29 -22.09 -10.37
CA ILE A 33 33.12 -22.89 -11.59
C ILE A 33 32.85 -21.89 -12.73
N LYS A 34 33.35 -22.17 -13.94
CA LYS A 34 33.20 -21.30 -15.12
C LYS A 34 33.23 -22.15 -16.39
N THR A 35 32.89 -21.51 -17.50
CA THR A 35 33.01 -21.91 -18.93
C THR A 35 31.87 -22.76 -19.49
N ASP A 36 31.41 -22.53 -20.72
CA ASP A 36 31.34 -21.35 -21.63
C ASP A 36 30.15 -21.68 -22.61
N SER A 37 29.55 -20.81 -23.43
CA SER A 37 30.06 -19.85 -24.42
C SER A 37 28.89 -18.95 -24.90
N VAL A 38 29.02 -17.62 -24.97
CA VAL A 38 29.39 -16.82 -26.16
C VAL A 38 28.48 -16.99 -27.39
N TYR A 39 27.69 -15.95 -27.68
CA TYR A 39 27.77 -15.23 -28.98
C TYR A 39 27.32 -13.78 -28.83
N SER A 40 27.73 -12.90 -29.75
CA SER A 40 27.63 -11.44 -29.63
C SER A 40 27.15 -10.74 -30.91
N SER A 41 26.42 -9.63 -30.77
CA SER A 41 26.37 -8.57 -31.78
C SER A 41 26.01 -7.22 -31.15
N THR A 42 26.53 -6.12 -31.70
CA THR A 42 26.40 -4.75 -31.16
C THR A 42 25.68 -3.82 -32.15
N ASN A 43 25.02 -2.77 -31.64
CA ASN A 43 25.43 -1.37 -31.88
C ASN A 43 24.55 -0.35 -31.12
N PRO A 44 25.02 0.90 -30.89
CA PRO A 44 24.38 1.86 -30.00
C PRO A 44 23.79 3.11 -30.68
N ILE A 45 22.77 3.72 -30.06
CA ILE A 45 22.28 5.09 -30.34
C ILE A 45 21.84 5.75 -29.00
N PRO A 46 21.59 7.08 -28.91
CA PRO A 46 22.51 7.96 -28.19
C PRO A 46 21.98 8.50 -26.85
N LYS A 47 22.86 9.20 -26.11
CA LYS A 47 22.51 9.90 -24.86
C LYS A 47 21.62 11.12 -25.11
N SER A 48 20.73 11.40 -24.16
CA SER A 48 20.16 12.72 -23.91
C SER A 48 20.24 13.01 -22.41
N ASP A 49 20.64 14.22 -22.04
CA ASP A 49 21.00 14.53 -20.66
C ASP A 49 19.81 14.62 -19.71
N LYS A 50 19.99 14.10 -18.50
CA LYS A 50 19.11 14.35 -17.35
C LYS A 50 19.95 14.80 -16.17
N LEU A 51 19.54 15.90 -15.52
CA LEU A 51 20.15 16.34 -14.27
C LEU A 51 19.93 15.26 -13.20
N GLY A 52 21.04 14.75 -12.64
CA GLY A 52 20.99 13.78 -11.55
C GLY A 52 20.62 14.46 -10.24
N TRP A 53 19.54 14.00 -9.61
CA TRP A 53 19.39 14.09 -8.16
C TRP A 53 19.94 12.81 -7.55
N GLN A 54 21.02 12.93 -6.77
CA GLN A 54 21.45 11.86 -5.88
C GLN A 54 20.55 11.91 -4.64
N ALA A 55 19.90 10.79 -4.31
CA ALA A 55 19.28 10.59 -3.01
C ALA A 55 20.28 9.82 -2.13
N ASP A 56 20.55 10.33 -0.93
CA ASP A 56 21.46 9.67 0.01
C ASP A 56 20.87 8.34 0.50
N GLU A 57 21.49 7.22 0.13
CA GLU A 57 21.12 5.89 0.60
C GLU A 57 21.47 5.71 2.09
N LYS A 58 20.50 5.99 2.97
CA LYS A 58 20.51 5.52 4.37
C LYS A 58 19.12 5.48 5.01
N VAL A 59 18.31 4.53 4.58
CA VAL A 59 17.14 4.05 5.33
C VAL A 59 17.44 2.60 5.73
N SER A 60 17.45 2.29 7.03
CA SER A 60 17.72 0.94 7.50
C SER A 60 16.52 0.02 7.24
N SER A 61 16.80 -1.22 6.83
CA SER A 61 15.79 -2.24 6.54
C SER A 61 15.26 -2.92 7.82
N ASP A 62 14.99 -2.14 8.86
CA ASP A 62 14.51 -2.63 10.15
C ASP A 62 13.00 -2.86 10.09
N LYS A 63 12.60 -4.09 9.72
CA LYS A 63 11.22 -4.58 9.94
C LYS A 63 10.98 -4.86 11.42
N THR A 64 11.14 -3.86 12.28
CA THR A 64 10.60 -3.91 13.65
C THR A 64 9.08 -3.89 13.56
N ALA A 65 8.47 -5.07 13.72
CA ALA A 65 7.03 -5.19 13.86
C ALA A 65 6.59 -4.48 15.15
N ILE A 66 6.20 -3.21 15.03
CA ILE A 66 5.36 -2.56 16.04
C ILE A 66 4.10 -3.42 16.09
N SER A 67 3.88 -4.07 17.24
CA SER A 67 2.74 -4.97 17.42
C SER A 67 1.46 -4.21 17.11
N ALA A 68 0.65 -4.72 16.18
CA ALA A 68 -0.71 -4.25 16.00
C ALA A 68 -1.40 -4.25 17.38
N GLY A 69 -1.93 -3.10 17.79
CA GLY A 69 -2.54 -2.92 19.10
C GLY A 69 -3.59 -4.02 19.34
N THR A 70 -3.60 -4.61 20.52
CA THR A 70 -4.43 -5.79 20.80
C THR A 70 -5.91 -5.47 20.57
N ILE A 71 -6.52 -6.18 19.61
CA ILE A 71 -7.93 -6.04 19.17
C ILE A 71 -8.92 -6.53 20.28
N SER A 72 -8.46 -6.66 21.52
CA SER A 72 -9.25 -7.02 22.70
C SER A 72 -10.13 -5.88 23.22
N ASP A 73 -9.68 -4.63 23.09
CA ASP A 73 -10.16 -3.53 23.94
C ASP A 73 -11.28 -2.69 23.31
N LEU A 74 -11.63 -2.97 22.05
CA LEU A 74 -12.79 -2.39 21.34
C LEU A 74 -13.91 -3.43 21.09
N ALA A 75 -13.84 -4.59 21.74
CA ALA A 75 -14.84 -5.66 21.63
C ALA A 75 -16.13 -5.34 22.42
N GLY A 76 -16.84 -4.28 22.00
CA GLY A 76 -18.25 -4.11 22.31
C GLY A 76 -19.04 -5.33 21.85
N THR A 77 -20.08 -5.73 22.60
CA THR A 77 -20.80 -6.97 22.36
C THR A 77 -21.51 -6.98 21.01
N VAL A 78 -20.93 -7.67 20.03
CA VAL A 78 -21.63 -8.06 18.80
C VAL A 78 -22.73 -9.05 19.19
N SER A 79 -23.96 -8.56 19.26
CA SER A 79 -25.16 -9.40 19.43
C SER A 79 -25.30 -10.33 18.22
N ASP A 80 -25.72 -11.58 18.47
CA ASP A 80 -25.92 -12.58 17.41
C ASP A 80 -26.74 -12.04 16.24
N HIS A 81 -26.19 -12.13 15.03
CA HIS A 81 -26.95 -11.79 13.82
C HIS A 81 -28.06 -12.83 13.61
N PRO A 82 -29.32 -12.39 13.37
CA PRO A 82 -30.40 -13.30 13.04
C PRO A 82 -30.17 -13.95 11.66
N GLU A 83 -30.94 -15.00 11.41
CA GLU A 83 -30.84 -15.84 10.20
C GLU A 83 -31.04 -15.06 8.89
N THR A 84 -30.64 -15.68 7.78
CA THR A 84 -30.57 -15.07 6.44
C THR A 84 -31.93 -14.59 5.92
N VAL A 85 -32.23 -13.30 6.12
CA VAL A 85 -33.36 -12.62 5.45
C VAL A 85 -32.93 -12.15 4.07
N SER A 86 -33.40 -12.84 3.03
CA SER A 86 -33.16 -12.50 1.62
C SER A 86 -34.05 -11.34 1.13
N ASP A 87 -33.94 -10.17 1.76
CA ASP A 87 -34.58 -8.93 1.26
C ASP A 87 -33.86 -8.41 0.01
N HIS A 88 -34.26 -8.94 -1.15
CA HIS A 88 -33.84 -8.43 -2.46
C HIS A 88 -34.72 -7.28 -2.99
N THR A 89 -35.56 -6.65 -2.16
CA THR A 89 -36.45 -5.56 -2.60
C THR A 89 -35.69 -4.22 -2.70
N GLY A 90 -35.21 -3.91 -3.90
CA GLY A 90 -34.56 -2.62 -4.22
C GLY A 90 -33.68 -2.69 -5.47
N THR A 91 -33.44 -1.54 -6.10
CA THR A 91 -32.50 -1.46 -7.24
C THR A 91 -31.06 -1.69 -6.77
N VAL A 92 -30.11 -1.89 -7.69
CA VAL A 92 -28.68 -1.97 -7.33
C VAL A 92 -28.24 -0.71 -6.57
N SER A 93 -28.66 0.46 -7.06
CA SER A 93 -28.42 1.76 -6.43
C SER A 93 -28.92 1.85 -4.99
N ASP A 94 -30.05 1.22 -4.68
CA ASP A 94 -30.62 1.22 -3.31
C ASP A 94 -29.86 0.27 -2.39
N ARG A 95 -29.36 -0.87 -2.91
CA ARG A 95 -28.49 -1.77 -2.16
C ARG A 95 -27.13 -1.14 -1.87
N ILE A 96 -26.55 -0.43 -2.85
CA ILE A 96 -25.33 0.37 -2.64
C ILE A 96 -25.56 1.44 -1.58
N ARG A 97 -26.65 2.23 -1.66
CA ARG A 97 -27.00 3.24 -0.64
C ARG A 97 -27.20 2.68 0.78
N LYS A 98 -27.58 1.41 0.94
CA LYS A 98 -27.67 0.74 2.25
C LYS A 98 -26.30 0.46 2.89
N VAL A 99 -25.20 0.42 2.12
CA VAL A 99 -23.84 0.05 2.60
C VAL A 99 -22.75 1.10 2.32
N LEU A 100 -23.06 2.13 1.53
CA LEU A 100 -22.19 3.27 1.25
C LEU A 100 -22.31 4.31 2.38
N ILE A 101 -21.21 4.54 3.11
CA ILE A 101 -21.11 5.62 4.10
C ILE A 101 -20.32 6.80 3.53
N HIS A 102 -20.44 7.98 4.15
CA HIS A 102 -19.60 9.14 3.88
C HIS A 102 -19.20 9.80 5.20
N GLY A 103 -17.91 9.83 5.51
CA GLY A 103 -17.40 10.49 6.72
C GLY A 103 -17.33 12.02 6.55
N ASN A 104 -17.16 12.75 7.66
CA ASN A 104 -17.18 14.21 7.66
C ASN A 104 -15.80 14.88 7.87
N GLY A 105 -14.72 14.09 7.90
CA GLY A 105 -13.37 14.61 8.12
C GLY A 105 -13.11 15.08 9.55
N SER A 106 -13.57 14.34 10.57
CA SER A 106 -13.10 14.55 11.95
C SER A 106 -11.71 13.94 12.20
N TYR A 107 -11.27 13.03 11.33
CA TYR A 107 -9.94 12.39 11.35
C TYR A 107 -9.56 11.83 12.72
N ASN A 108 -10.26 10.77 13.15
CA ASN A 108 -10.03 10.05 14.41
C ASN A 108 -8.75 9.16 14.34
N LEU A 109 -7.69 9.66 13.72
CA LEU A 109 -6.48 8.92 13.37
C LEU A 109 -5.77 8.34 14.59
N HIS A 110 -5.16 7.17 14.42
CA HIS A 110 -4.26 6.57 15.41
C HIS A 110 -3.14 7.57 15.79
N PRO A 111 -2.75 7.71 17.07
CA PRO A 111 -1.79 8.72 17.52
C PRO A 111 -0.50 8.79 16.69
N ASP A 112 0.07 7.64 16.35
CA ASP A 112 1.33 7.52 15.59
C ASP A 112 1.26 8.01 14.13
N LEU A 113 0.04 8.23 13.60
CA LEU A 113 -0.18 8.73 12.25
C LEU A 113 -0.34 10.26 12.21
N ARG A 114 -0.77 10.88 13.31
CA ARG A 114 -1.17 12.31 13.36
C ARG A 114 -0.08 13.31 12.96
N ASN A 115 1.19 12.93 13.15
CA ASN A 115 2.36 13.76 12.84
C ASN A 115 3.14 13.28 11.60
N LYS A 116 2.64 12.30 10.84
CA LYS A 116 3.35 11.78 9.66
C LYS A 116 3.24 12.75 8.48
N ASN A 117 4.32 12.83 7.69
CA ASN A 117 4.34 13.61 6.45
C ASN A 117 3.92 12.80 5.20
N SER A 118 3.55 11.53 5.41
CA SER A 118 3.22 10.49 4.42
C SER A 118 2.70 9.26 5.16
N PHE A 119 1.65 8.64 4.64
CA PHE A 119 0.97 7.48 5.21
C PHE A 119 1.29 6.19 4.44
N SER A 120 1.63 6.31 3.15
CA SER A 120 1.90 5.20 2.23
C SER A 120 3.14 4.35 2.58
N GLN A 121 3.19 3.12 2.05
CA GLN A 121 4.23 2.14 2.37
C GLN A 121 5.60 2.44 1.73
N TYR A 122 5.61 2.90 0.48
CA TYR A 122 6.79 3.10 -0.37
C TYR A 122 6.93 4.55 -0.87
N GLY A 123 6.10 5.48 -0.38
CA GLY A 123 6.12 6.90 -0.77
C GLY A 123 5.25 7.23 -2.00
N GLN A 124 4.31 6.35 -2.35
CA GLN A 124 3.32 6.55 -3.41
C GLN A 124 2.58 7.89 -3.20
N ASP A 125 2.11 8.16 -1.99
CA ASP A 125 1.39 9.39 -1.64
C ASP A 125 2.23 10.67 -1.81
N LYS A 126 3.53 10.61 -1.53
CA LYS A 126 4.50 11.69 -1.80
C LYS A 126 4.74 11.87 -3.29
N TYR A 127 4.89 10.78 -4.05
CA TYR A 127 5.03 10.84 -5.50
C TYR A 127 3.80 11.51 -6.13
N LEU A 128 2.60 11.10 -5.73
CA LEU A 128 1.34 11.63 -6.23
C LEU A 128 1.11 13.09 -5.80
N SER A 129 1.46 13.44 -4.57
CA SER A 129 1.40 14.83 -4.09
C SER A 129 2.32 15.75 -4.94
N ASN A 130 3.49 15.26 -5.36
CA ASN A 130 4.35 15.99 -6.31
C ASN A 130 3.80 15.97 -7.74
N HIS A 131 3.23 14.86 -8.21
CA HIS A 131 2.67 14.70 -9.55
C HIS A 131 1.46 15.63 -9.80
N PHE A 132 0.55 15.72 -8.84
CA PHE A 132 -0.60 16.63 -8.89
C PHE A 132 -0.29 18.04 -8.40
N GLY A 133 0.80 18.23 -7.65
CA GLY A 133 1.29 19.51 -7.17
C GLY A 133 0.23 20.29 -6.38
N SER A 134 -0.17 21.45 -6.89
CA SER A 134 -1.12 22.34 -6.24
C SER A 134 -2.60 21.93 -6.37
N LYS A 135 -2.93 20.92 -7.22
CA LYS A 135 -4.30 20.50 -7.53
C LYS A 135 -5.11 20.22 -6.27
N ARG A 136 -6.23 20.93 -6.13
CA ARG A 136 -7.22 20.79 -5.04
C ARG A 136 -8.43 20.01 -5.52
N ASN A 137 -9.23 19.49 -4.59
CA ASN A 137 -10.58 18.96 -4.85
C ASN A 137 -10.62 17.83 -5.89
N GLY A 138 -9.58 16.99 -5.95
CA GLY A 138 -9.61 15.79 -6.77
C GLY A 138 -10.43 14.67 -6.13
N PHE A 139 -10.87 13.72 -6.95
CA PHE A 139 -11.57 12.50 -6.51
C PHE A 139 -10.63 11.29 -6.59
N PHE A 140 -10.44 10.55 -5.50
CA PHE A 140 -9.67 9.29 -5.51
C PHE A 140 -10.56 8.04 -5.42
N VAL A 141 -10.02 6.89 -5.81
CA VAL A 141 -10.52 5.57 -5.43
C VAL A 141 -9.36 4.78 -4.81
N GLU A 142 -9.59 4.06 -3.72
CA GLU A 142 -8.61 3.17 -3.10
C GLU A 142 -9.28 1.85 -2.73
N ILE A 143 -8.78 0.77 -3.34
CA ILE A 143 -9.27 -0.60 -3.16
C ILE A 143 -8.18 -1.38 -2.43
N GLY A 144 -8.58 -2.15 -1.41
CA GLY A 144 -7.66 -2.64 -0.37
C GLY A 144 -7.45 -1.59 0.73
N ALA A 145 -8.49 -0.80 1.04
CA ALA A 145 -8.39 0.33 1.96
C ALA A 145 -8.07 -0.06 3.42
N TYR A 146 -8.16 -1.35 3.77
CA TYR A 146 -7.78 -1.92 5.07
C TYR A 146 -8.47 -1.19 6.25
N ASP A 147 -7.71 -0.60 7.19
CA ASP A 147 -8.25 0.17 8.32
C ASP A 147 -8.56 1.64 7.96
N GLY A 148 -8.26 2.06 6.73
CA GLY A 148 -8.52 3.38 6.18
C GLY A 148 -7.43 4.42 6.47
N GLN A 149 -6.35 4.09 7.19
CA GLN A 149 -5.33 5.05 7.62
C GLN A 149 -3.88 4.51 7.56
N PHE A 150 -3.68 3.22 7.78
CA PHE A 150 -2.39 2.57 7.75
C PHE A 150 -2.03 2.20 6.32
N LEU A 151 -0.85 2.63 5.85
CA LEU A 151 -0.35 2.44 4.48
C LEU A 151 -1.18 3.08 3.35
N SER A 152 -2.26 3.81 3.66
CA SER A 152 -3.12 4.46 2.65
C SER A 152 -2.33 5.41 1.75
N ASN A 153 -2.52 5.22 0.44
CA ASN A 153 -1.96 6.02 -0.63
C ASN A 153 -2.75 7.32 -0.88
N THR A 154 -3.97 7.44 -0.35
CA THR A 154 -4.87 8.58 -0.61
C THR A 154 -4.98 9.59 0.53
N LEU A 155 -4.79 9.17 1.79
CA LEU A 155 -5.01 10.02 2.98
C LEU A 155 -4.21 11.33 2.95
N LEU A 156 -3.00 11.32 2.36
CA LEU A 156 -2.19 12.52 2.23
C LEU A 156 -2.81 13.57 1.29
N LEU A 157 -3.42 13.12 0.19
CA LEU A 157 -4.07 13.98 -0.81
C LEU A 157 -5.38 14.55 -0.24
N GLU A 158 -6.13 13.73 0.50
CA GLU A 158 -7.31 14.15 1.25
C GLU A 158 -6.97 15.31 2.20
N MET A 159 -6.04 15.08 3.14
CA MET A 159 -5.71 16.03 4.20
C MET A 159 -4.98 17.29 3.72
N LYS A 160 -4.03 17.19 2.76
CA LYS A 160 -3.24 18.35 2.30
C LYS A 160 -3.87 19.13 1.16
N ASN A 161 -4.57 18.44 0.27
CA ASN A 161 -5.07 19.02 -0.98
C ASN A 161 -6.61 19.11 -1.01
N ASN A 162 -7.31 18.83 0.09
CA ASN A 162 -8.77 18.83 0.17
C ASN A 162 -9.39 17.95 -0.93
N TRP A 163 -8.81 16.78 -1.17
CA TRP A 163 -9.42 15.77 -2.03
C TRP A 163 -10.55 15.07 -1.26
N THR A 164 -11.40 14.37 -2.00
CA THR A 164 -12.32 13.37 -1.47
C THR A 164 -12.23 12.13 -2.35
N GLY A 165 -13.02 11.09 -2.10
CA GLY A 165 -12.93 9.87 -2.88
C GLY A 165 -13.76 8.73 -2.33
N LEU A 166 -13.42 7.51 -2.73
CA LEU A 166 -14.07 6.27 -2.34
C LEU A 166 -13.03 5.27 -1.82
N LEU A 167 -13.23 4.79 -0.59
CA LEU A 167 -12.54 3.65 -0.02
C LEU A 167 -13.37 2.37 -0.23
N ILE A 168 -12.75 1.32 -0.73
CA ILE A 168 -13.38 0.01 -0.95
C ILE A 168 -12.60 -1.05 -0.17
N GLU A 169 -13.31 -1.74 0.73
CA GLU A 169 -12.76 -2.82 1.54
C GLU A 169 -13.74 -3.98 1.60
N ALA A 170 -13.29 -5.19 1.25
CA ALA A 170 -14.14 -6.38 1.23
C ALA A 170 -14.25 -7.03 2.62
N ASN A 171 -13.20 -6.96 3.44
CA ASN A 171 -13.18 -7.50 4.79
C ASN A 171 -14.04 -6.65 5.74
N PRO A 172 -15.19 -7.16 6.24
CA PRO A 172 -16.12 -6.37 7.04
C PRO A 172 -15.54 -5.93 8.39
N HIS A 173 -14.56 -6.68 8.94
CA HIS A 173 -13.89 -6.29 10.18
C HIS A 173 -12.97 -5.09 9.95
N MET A 174 -12.24 -5.05 8.83
CA MET A 174 -11.38 -3.92 8.49
C MET A 174 -12.20 -2.68 8.08
N PHE A 175 -13.30 -2.87 7.33
CA PHE A 175 -14.26 -1.80 7.03
C PHE A 175 -14.87 -1.14 8.30
N SER A 176 -15.07 -1.90 9.37
CA SER A 176 -15.53 -1.34 10.65
C SER A 176 -14.52 -0.33 11.25
N LEU A 177 -13.22 -0.52 10.98
CA LEU A 177 -12.17 0.41 11.37
C LEU A 177 -12.18 1.66 10.49
N ILE A 178 -12.32 1.53 9.16
CA ILE A 178 -12.47 2.67 8.22
C ILE A 178 -13.58 3.62 8.71
N SER A 179 -14.72 3.04 9.08
CA SER A 179 -15.88 3.76 9.60
C SER A 179 -15.55 4.58 10.86
N SER A 180 -14.66 4.07 11.72
CA SER A 180 -14.24 4.75 12.96
C SER A 180 -13.27 5.92 12.72
N VAL A 181 -12.43 5.87 11.68
CA VAL A 181 -11.46 6.93 11.35
C VAL A 181 -12.17 8.21 10.89
N ASN A 182 -13.34 8.09 10.26
CA ASN A 182 -14.20 9.22 9.85
C ASN A 182 -13.47 10.26 8.97
N ARG A 183 -12.88 9.75 7.88
CA ARG A 183 -12.24 10.51 6.78
C ARG A 183 -13.26 11.35 5.99
N ASN A 184 -12.81 12.33 5.23
CA ASN A 184 -13.63 13.19 4.37
C ASN A 184 -13.91 12.53 3.00
N CYS A 185 -14.42 11.29 3.02
CA CYS A 185 -14.61 10.48 1.84
C CYS A 185 -15.78 9.50 1.98
N TYR A 186 -16.20 8.95 0.85
CA TYR A 186 -17.07 7.78 0.81
C TYR A 186 -16.29 6.52 1.21
N ALA A 187 -16.99 5.55 1.81
CA ALA A 187 -16.47 4.21 2.00
C ALA A 187 -17.59 3.17 1.79
N ILE A 188 -17.25 1.99 1.28
CA ILE A 188 -18.20 0.89 1.06
C ILE A 188 -17.59 -0.47 1.44
N ASN A 189 -18.38 -1.31 2.12
CA ASN A 189 -18.05 -2.73 2.28
C ASN A 189 -18.58 -3.53 1.10
N CYS A 190 -17.73 -3.73 0.09
CA CYS A 190 -18.02 -4.59 -1.05
C CYS A 190 -16.72 -5.08 -1.71
N CYS A 191 -16.86 -6.08 -2.56
CA CYS A 191 -15.87 -6.34 -3.61
C CYS A 191 -16.25 -5.59 -4.90
N LEU A 192 -15.33 -5.51 -5.85
CA LEU A 192 -15.67 -5.17 -7.24
C LEU A 192 -15.62 -6.41 -8.13
N GLY A 193 -16.34 -6.34 -9.25
CA GLY A 193 -16.29 -7.35 -10.30
C GLY A 193 -17.27 -7.09 -11.43
N TYR A 194 -17.27 -7.98 -12.41
CA TYR A 194 -18.11 -7.91 -13.61
C TYR A 194 -19.63 -7.98 -13.33
N THR A 195 -20.02 -8.58 -12.20
CA THR A 195 -21.41 -8.89 -11.88
C THR A 195 -21.75 -8.54 -10.43
N ASN A 196 -23.03 -8.21 -10.21
CA ASN A 196 -23.65 -8.01 -8.89
C ASN A 196 -23.83 -9.34 -8.11
N SER A 197 -22.86 -10.23 -8.20
CA SER A 197 -22.75 -11.50 -7.48
C SER A 197 -21.93 -11.33 -6.21
N SER A 198 -22.10 -12.23 -5.23
CA SER A 198 -21.20 -12.30 -4.08
C SER A 198 -20.01 -13.23 -4.34
N LEU A 199 -18.85 -12.91 -3.77
CA LEU A 199 -17.66 -13.75 -3.75
C LEU A 199 -17.31 -14.16 -2.32
N THR A 200 -16.72 -15.35 -2.15
CA THR A 200 -16.16 -15.78 -0.87
C THR A 200 -14.73 -15.28 -0.72
N PHE A 201 -14.40 -14.76 0.46
CA PHE A 201 -13.08 -14.24 0.84
C PHE A 201 -12.54 -14.98 2.05
N THR A 202 -11.28 -15.41 1.98
CA THR A 202 -10.49 -15.81 3.16
C THR A 202 -10.01 -14.56 3.89
N LEU A 203 -10.41 -14.41 5.15
CA LEU A 203 -9.99 -13.32 6.04
C LEU A 203 -8.57 -13.54 6.56
N ALA A 204 -7.69 -12.55 6.40
CA ALA A 204 -6.32 -12.64 6.85
C ALA A 204 -5.69 -11.26 7.19
N GLY A 205 -6.48 -10.34 7.75
CA GLY A 205 -6.03 -8.96 7.99
C GLY A 205 -5.74 -8.21 6.68
N MET A 206 -4.59 -7.55 6.58
CA MET A 206 -4.15 -6.87 5.35
C MET A 206 -4.11 -7.81 4.15
N ILE A 207 -3.77 -9.09 4.37
CA ILE A 207 -3.56 -10.08 3.30
C ILE A 207 -4.83 -10.89 2.96
N SER A 208 -6.02 -10.34 3.24
CA SER A 208 -7.33 -10.97 2.93
C SER A 208 -7.55 -11.05 1.42
N SER A 209 -8.19 -12.12 0.91
CA SER A 209 -8.31 -12.33 -0.54
C SER A 209 -9.53 -13.15 -0.96
N ALA A 210 -9.98 -12.95 -2.19
CA ALA A 210 -11.13 -13.64 -2.77
C ALA A 210 -10.77 -15.06 -3.27
N ASP A 211 -11.43 -16.07 -2.74
CA ASP A 211 -11.11 -17.50 -2.98
C ASP A 211 -11.23 -17.91 -4.46
N ALA A 212 -12.04 -17.18 -5.22
CA ALA A 212 -12.28 -17.39 -6.65
C ALA A 212 -11.14 -16.92 -7.57
N VAL A 213 -10.27 -16.02 -7.10
CA VAL A 213 -9.15 -15.43 -7.88
C VAL A 213 -7.80 -15.51 -7.19
N ILE A 214 -7.74 -15.94 -5.92
CA ILE A 214 -6.50 -16.07 -5.14
C ILE A 214 -5.45 -16.94 -5.84
N THR A 215 -4.22 -16.42 -5.95
CA THR A 215 -3.10 -17.16 -6.55
C THR A 215 -2.51 -18.20 -5.58
N ALA A 216 -1.79 -19.18 -6.12
CA ALA A 216 -1.03 -20.13 -5.30
C ALA A 216 0.10 -19.44 -4.48
N ARG A 217 0.68 -18.35 -5.00
CA ARG A 217 1.66 -17.53 -4.27
C ARG A 217 1.00 -16.91 -3.04
N HIS A 218 -0.16 -16.27 -3.22
CA HIS A 218 -0.83 -15.58 -2.12
C HIS A 218 -1.40 -16.53 -1.06
N ARG A 219 -1.99 -17.65 -1.48
CA ARG A 219 -2.44 -18.71 -0.56
C ARG A 219 -1.30 -19.22 0.34
N ASN A 220 -0.07 -19.31 -0.19
CA ASN A 220 1.10 -19.65 0.60
C ASN A 220 1.53 -18.54 1.56
N ARG A 221 1.38 -17.26 1.19
CA ARG A 221 1.60 -16.11 2.08
C ARG A 221 0.68 -16.17 3.31
N ILE A 222 -0.63 -16.30 3.10
CA ILE A 222 -1.64 -16.47 4.17
C ILE A 222 -1.27 -17.64 5.10
N ASN A 223 -0.93 -18.80 4.55
CA ASN A 223 -0.51 -19.94 5.39
C ASN A 223 0.75 -19.62 6.23
N SER A 224 1.74 -18.94 5.65
CA SER A 224 3.00 -18.62 6.33
C SER A 224 2.88 -17.54 7.41
N GLU A 225 2.01 -16.54 7.22
CA GLU A 225 1.85 -15.42 8.15
C GLU A 225 0.89 -15.72 9.32
N SER A 226 0.21 -16.87 9.31
CA SER A 226 -0.74 -17.32 10.34
C SER A 226 -0.26 -17.15 11.80
N ASN A 227 1.02 -17.35 12.08
CA ASN A 227 1.60 -17.15 13.42
C ASN A 227 1.60 -15.68 13.89
N ASN A 228 1.66 -14.72 12.97
CA ASN A 228 1.56 -13.28 13.26
C ASN A 228 0.16 -12.92 13.77
N PHE A 229 -0.86 -13.60 13.23
CA PHE A 229 -2.27 -13.35 13.48
C PHE A 229 -2.90 -14.33 14.49
N LYS A 230 -2.11 -15.10 15.24
CA LYS A 230 -2.58 -16.10 16.23
C LYS A 230 -3.59 -15.61 17.28
N ASN A 231 -3.69 -14.29 17.50
CA ASN A 231 -4.63 -13.66 18.44
C ASN A 231 -5.93 -13.20 17.75
N ASP A 232 -5.95 -13.11 16.41
CA ASP A 232 -7.10 -12.72 15.61
C ASP A 232 -8.03 -13.94 15.42
N LYS A 233 -9.19 -13.88 16.09
CA LYS A 233 -10.22 -14.92 16.03
C LYS A 233 -10.97 -14.97 14.69
N THR A 234 -10.67 -14.06 13.76
CA THR A 234 -11.24 -14.01 12.40
C THR A 234 -10.31 -14.62 11.36
N TYR A 235 -9.03 -14.82 11.68
CA TYR A 235 -8.01 -15.29 10.74
C TYR A 235 -8.33 -16.66 10.15
N ASN A 236 -8.11 -16.78 8.84
CA ASN A 236 -8.37 -17.96 8.01
C ASN A 236 -9.83 -18.47 8.04
N LYS A 237 -10.79 -17.59 8.41
CA LYS A 237 -12.23 -17.83 8.20
C LYS A 237 -12.67 -17.27 6.86
N THR A 238 -13.74 -17.84 6.31
CA THR A 238 -14.37 -17.38 5.07
C THR A 238 -15.56 -16.46 5.36
N VAL A 239 -15.69 -15.37 4.61
CA VAL A 239 -16.91 -14.53 4.54
C VAL A 239 -17.40 -14.42 3.10
N THR A 240 -18.70 -14.19 2.91
CA THR A 240 -19.29 -13.95 1.58
C THR A 240 -19.63 -12.48 1.44
N VAL A 241 -18.98 -11.80 0.50
CA VAL A 241 -19.06 -10.35 0.28
C VAL A 241 -19.80 -10.07 -1.01
N GLN A 242 -20.78 -9.17 -1.00
CA GLN A 242 -21.46 -8.70 -2.21
C GLN A 242 -20.50 -7.88 -3.07
N CYS A 243 -20.41 -8.17 -4.38
CA CYS A 243 -19.70 -7.29 -5.31
C CYS A 243 -20.66 -6.34 -6.05
N TYR A 244 -20.13 -5.22 -6.51
CA TYR A 244 -20.77 -4.28 -7.44
C TYR A 244 -19.80 -3.97 -8.58
N SER A 245 -20.26 -3.43 -9.72
CA SER A 245 -19.31 -2.82 -10.66
C SER A 245 -18.81 -1.48 -10.13
N LEU A 246 -17.58 -1.08 -10.50
CA LEU A 246 -17.06 0.27 -10.18
C LEU A 246 -18.02 1.36 -10.67
N PHE A 247 -18.62 1.14 -11.84
CA PHE A 247 -19.55 2.06 -12.48
C PHE A 247 -20.78 2.33 -11.60
N GLU A 248 -21.42 1.28 -11.06
CA GLU A 248 -22.63 1.43 -10.25
C GLU A 248 -22.35 2.20 -8.95
N VAL A 249 -21.21 1.96 -8.29
CA VAL A 249 -20.84 2.66 -7.05
C VAL A 249 -20.52 4.14 -7.32
N LEU A 250 -19.70 4.44 -8.34
CA LEU A 250 -19.38 5.83 -8.70
C LEU A 250 -20.62 6.59 -9.19
N ASN A 251 -21.54 5.93 -9.91
CA ASN A 251 -22.79 6.51 -10.37
C ASN A 251 -23.78 6.79 -9.22
N VAL A 252 -23.74 6.02 -8.11
CA VAL A 252 -24.49 6.35 -6.88
C VAL A 252 -23.88 7.55 -6.15
N ILE A 253 -22.55 7.71 -6.18
CA ILE A 253 -21.83 8.86 -5.65
C ILE A 253 -22.06 10.13 -6.51
N GLY A 254 -22.35 9.94 -7.81
CA GLY A 254 -22.58 11.04 -8.75
C GLY A 254 -21.32 11.52 -9.50
N THR A 255 -20.25 10.72 -9.51
CA THR A 255 -19.05 10.98 -10.33
C THR A 255 -18.86 9.91 -11.41
N LYS A 256 -18.15 10.28 -12.47
CA LYS A 256 -17.55 9.35 -13.45
C LYS A 256 -16.05 9.62 -13.66
N LYS A 257 -15.47 10.56 -12.92
CA LYS A 257 -14.05 10.92 -12.98
C LYS A 257 -13.35 10.53 -11.68
N VAL A 258 -12.18 9.93 -11.83
CA VAL A 258 -11.25 9.58 -10.77
C VAL A 258 -9.90 10.19 -11.12
N ASP A 259 -9.44 11.14 -10.31
CA ASP A 259 -8.15 11.79 -10.50
C ASP A 259 -6.98 10.88 -10.11
N TYR A 260 -7.18 9.97 -9.15
CA TYR A 260 -6.21 8.97 -8.72
C TYR A 260 -6.87 7.65 -8.29
N PHE A 261 -6.37 6.52 -8.78
CA PHE A 261 -6.86 5.18 -8.45
C PHE A 261 -5.74 4.33 -7.81
N SER A 262 -5.92 3.88 -6.57
CA SER A 262 -5.03 2.96 -5.87
C SER A 262 -5.63 1.55 -5.91
N LEU A 263 -4.88 0.58 -6.44
CA LEU A 263 -5.30 -0.80 -6.60
C LEU A 263 -4.28 -1.76 -5.98
N ASP A 264 -4.57 -2.22 -4.76
CA ASP A 264 -3.78 -3.17 -4.01
C ASP A 264 -4.74 -4.23 -3.45
N VAL A 265 -4.82 -5.41 -4.09
CA VAL A 265 -5.80 -6.46 -3.76
C VAL A 265 -5.17 -7.86 -3.76
N GLU A 266 -3.86 -7.91 -3.45
CA GLU A 266 -3.08 -9.13 -3.16
C GLU A 266 -3.15 -10.21 -4.26
N GLY A 267 -3.16 -9.79 -5.53
CA GLY A 267 -3.10 -10.64 -6.72
C GLY A 267 -4.36 -10.66 -7.59
N ALA A 268 -5.39 -9.87 -7.26
CA ALA A 268 -6.64 -9.78 -8.02
C ALA A 268 -6.70 -8.57 -8.98
N GLU A 269 -5.61 -7.82 -9.12
CA GLU A 269 -5.57 -6.49 -9.74
C GLU A 269 -6.03 -6.55 -11.20
N LEU A 270 -5.55 -7.54 -11.96
CA LEU A 270 -5.94 -7.72 -13.36
C LEU A 270 -7.44 -8.01 -13.51
N TYR A 271 -8.03 -8.82 -12.63
CA TYR A 271 -9.48 -9.09 -12.63
C TYR A 271 -10.29 -7.81 -12.35
N ILE A 272 -9.81 -6.95 -11.46
CA ILE A 272 -10.43 -5.65 -11.20
C ILE A 272 -10.31 -4.74 -12.43
N LEU A 273 -9.12 -4.61 -13.03
CA LEU A 273 -8.87 -3.78 -14.23
C LEU A 273 -9.72 -4.21 -15.44
N GLU A 274 -9.85 -5.52 -15.69
CA GLU A 274 -10.68 -6.07 -16.76
C GLU A 274 -12.19 -5.82 -16.50
N SER A 275 -12.61 -5.61 -15.25
CA SER A 275 -14.00 -5.33 -14.87
C SER A 275 -14.41 -3.84 -14.91
N ILE A 276 -13.47 -2.92 -15.19
CA ILE A 276 -13.74 -1.49 -15.30
C ILE A 276 -14.42 -1.16 -16.64
N ASP A 277 -15.50 -0.36 -16.61
CA ASP A 277 -16.07 0.21 -17.84
C ASP A 277 -15.26 1.44 -18.28
N TRP A 278 -14.20 1.17 -19.04
CA TRP A 278 -13.28 2.18 -19.60
C TRP A 278 -13.94 3.16 -20.58
N ASN A 279 -15.17 2.92 -21.04
CA ASN A 279 -15.93 3.87 -21.86
C ASN A 279 -16.72 4.87 -21.00
N GLN A 280 -17.03 4.52 -19.75
CA GLN A 280 -17.83 5.34 -18.85
C GLN A 280 -17.06 5.97 -17.70
N ILE A 281 -15.84 5.51 -17.39
CA ILE A 281 -15.06 5.96 -16.23
C ILE A 281 -13.74 6.60 -16.69
N ASP A 282 -13.55 7.88 -16.40
CA ASP A 282 -12.33 8.62 -16.70
C ASP A 282 -11.35 8.56 -15.53
N ILE A 283 -10.20 7.92 -15.72
CA ILE A 283 -9.19 7.75 -14.66
C ILE A 283 -7.86 8.37 -15.10
N ASP A 284 -7.36 9.37 -14.36
CA ASP A 284 -6.20 10.20 -14.74
C ASP A 284 -4.85 9.52 -14.41
N VAL A 285 -4.73 8.87 -13.25
CA VAL A 285 -3.53 8.22 -12.72
C VAL A 285 -3.90 6.96 -11.93
N PHE A 286 -3.10 5.91 -12.05
CA PHE A 286 -3.16 4.68 -11.25
C PHE A 286 -1.86 4.47 -10.45
N THR A 287 -1.98 3.86 -9.28
CA THR A 287 -0.96 3.01 -8.65
C THR A 287 -1.54 1.60 -8.56
N ILE A 288 -0.76 0.59 -8.91
CA ILE A 288 -1.22 -0.81 -8.96
C ILE A 288 -0.15 -1.71 -8.32
N GLU A 289 -0.52 -2.62 -7.41
CA GLU A 289 0.39 -3.70 -6.99
C GLU A 289 0.72 -4.54 -8.24
N THR A 290 2.01 -4.68 -8.57
CA THR A 290 2.45 -5.50 -9.71
C THR A 290 3.37 -6.64 -9.31
N ASP A 291 3.41 -6.98 -8.03
CA ASP A 291 4.15 -8.13 -7.52
C ASP A 291 3.63 -9.47 -8.10
N GLN A 292 2.41 -9.45 -8.67
CA GLN A 292 1.80 -10.55 -9.41
C GLN A 292 1.34 -10.07 -10.80
N HIS A 293 1.45 -10.94 -11.80
CA HIS A 293 0.97 -10.71 -13.17
C HIS A 293 1.47 -9.45 -13.92
N ARG A 294 2.54 -8.80 -13.45
CA ARG A 294 3.12 -7.55 -13.99
C ARG A 294 3.07 -7.37 -15.50
N ASP A 295 3.61 -8.31 -16.27
CA ASP A 295 3.70 -8.17 -17.74
C ASP A 295 2.32 -8.07 -18.40
N LYS A 296 1.29 -8.73 -17.83
CA LYS A 296 -0.10 -8.60 -18.29
C LYS A 296 -0.65 -7.22 -17.95
N ILE A 297 -0.46 -6.75 -16.72
CA ILE A 297 -0.90 -5.41 -16.26
C ILE A 297 -0.23 -4.33 -17.10
N MET A 298 1.08 -4.44 -17.36
CA MET A 298 1.84 -3.52 -18.19
C MET A 298 1.35 -3.46 -19.65
N SER A 299 0.95 -4.59 -20.25
CA SER A 299 0.29 -4.56 -21.57
C SER A 299 -1.11 -3.96 -21.47
N PHE A 300 -1.95 -4.47 -20.56
CA PHE A 300 -3.33 -4.04 -20.38
C PHE A 300 -3.43 -2.51 -20.21
N MET A 301 -2.64 -1.92 -19.33
CA MET A 301 -2.61 -0.47 -19.10
C MET A 301 -2.10 0.29 -20.34
N LYS A 302 -1.06 -0.20 -21.02
CA LYS A 302 -0.55 0.39 -22.26
C LYS A 302 -1.60 0.39 -23.37
N ASP A 303 -2.35 -0.70 -23.49
CA ASP A 303 -3.34 -0.93 -24.54
C ASP A 303 -4.64 -0.14 -24.26
N HIS A 304 -4.99 0.11 -22.99
CA HIS A 304 -6.01 1.08 -22.56
C HIS A 304 -5.53 2.54 -22.55
N GLY A 305 -4.42 2.85 -23.24
CA GLY A 305 -3.98 4.24 -23.47
C GLY A 305 -3.22 4.89 -22.31
N TYR A 306 -2.71 4.14 -21.34
CA TYR A 306 -1.85 4.67 -20.27
C TYR A 306 -0.37 4.62 -20.66
N LYS A 307 0.45 5.36 -19.92
CA LYS A 307 1.91 5.30 -19.92
C LYS A 307 2.38 4.98 -18.50
N TRP A 308 3.33 4.05 -18.38
CA TRP A 308 4.08 3.84 -17.13
C TRP A 308 4.93 5.08 -16.81
N LEU A 309 5.02 5.43 -15.54
CA LEU A 309 5.79 6.58 -15.05
C LEU A 309 6.99 6.18 -14.20
N THR A 310 6.78 5.27 -13.25
CA THR A 310 7.80 4.75 -12.32
C THR A 310 7.28 3.49 -11.65
N GLN A 311 8.20 2.71 -11.07
CA GLN A 311 7.89 1.69 -10.08
C GLN A 311 8.33 2.18 -8.69
N LEU A 312 7.63 1.77 -7.63
CA LEU A 312 7.95 2.00 -6.22
C LEU A 312 7.84 0.67 -5.46
N GLN A 313 8.94 -0.08 -5.39
CA GLN A 313 8.98 -1.48 -4.93
C GLN A 313 8.03 -2.39 -5.75
N GLY A 314 6.94 -2.91 -5.17
CA GLY A 314 5.97 -3.74 -5.87
C GLY A 314 5.05 -2.97 -6.82
N ASP A 315 4.92 -1.66 -6.61
CA ASP A 315 3.86 -0.86 -7.21
C ASP A 315 4.30 -0.18 -8.51
N ASP A 316 3.53 -0.31 -9.59
CA ASP A 316 3.71 0.51 -10.79
C ASP A 316 2.72 1.68 -10.81
N ILE A 317 3.23 2.87 -11.13
CA ILE A 317 2.44 4.08 -11.32
C ILE A 317 2.26 4.34 -12.82
N PHE A 318 0.99 4.46 -13.24
CA PHE A 318 0.58 4.75 -14.61
C PHE A 318 -0.17 6.07 -14.69
N SER A 319 -0.09 6.78 -15.80
CA SER A 319 -0.90 7.97 -16.07
C SER A 319 -1.50 7.90 -17.47
N LYS A 320 -2.73 8.39 -17.62
CA LYS A 320 -3.43 8.42 -18.90
C LYS A 320 -2.62 9.23 -19.92
N ARG A 321 -2.52 8.75 -21.16
CA ARG A 321 -1.94 9.57 -22.23
C ARG A 321 -2.87 10.75 -22.49
N ARG A 322 -2.22 11.90 -22.73
CA ARG A 322 -2.84 13.11 -23.25
C ARG A 322 -2.05 13.39 -24.51
N ASP A 323 -2.73 13.25 -25.64
CA ASP A 323 -2.19 13.46 -26.98
C ASP A 323 -2.05 14.97 -27.30
#